data_AF-A0A8T5LDN1-F1
#
_entry.id   AF-A0A8T5LDN1-F1
#
_cell.length_a   1.000
_cell.length_b   1.000
_cell.length_c   1.000
_cell.angle_alpha   90.00
_cell.angle_beta   90.00
_cell.angle_gamma   90.00
#
_symmetry.space_group_name_H-M   'P 1'
#
loop_
_entity.id
_entity.type
_entity.pdbx_description
1 polymer ?
#
loop_
_entity_poly.entity_id
_entity_poly.type
_entity_poly.pdbx_seq_one_letter_code
_entity_poly.pdbx_strand_id
1 'polypeptide(L)' 'MKIAIVHKDDEIIVSFEERKFRELLKKFMEEYNDIDKSFEEIIKLLKKQLLTK' A
#
# COMPACT_ATOMS: atom_id res chain seq x y z
N MET A 1 -2.41 12.90 9.20
CA MET A 1 -2.81 11.63 9.84
C MET A 1 -1.87 10.53 9.35
N LYS A 2 -1.53 9.57 10.22
CA LYS A 2 -0.73 8.39 9.85
C LYS A 2 -1.69 7.20 9.77
N ILE A 3 -1.66 6.48 8.66
CA ILE A 3 -2.47 5.27 8.46
C ILE A 3 -1.63 4.03 8.77
N ALA A 4 -2.21 3.03 9.43
CA ALA A 4 -1.62 1.70 9.55
C ALA A 4 -2.30 0.77 8.55
N ILE A 5 -1.52 0.00 7.78
CA ILE A 5 -2.04 -0.95 6.79
C ILE A 5 -1.77 -2.35 7.34
N VAL A 6 -2.83 -3.10 7.61
CA VAL A 6 -2.75 -4.49 8.11
C VAL A 6 -3.25 -5.41 7.01
N HIS A 7 -2.42 -6.33 6.51
CA HIS A 7 -2.81 -7.30 5.50
C HIS A 7 -2.24 -8.68 5.79
N LYS A 8 -3.13 -9.70 5.94
CA LYS A 8 -2.83 -11.14 6.03
C LYS A 8 -1.53 -11.46 6.81
N ASP A 9 -1.56 -11.22 8.12
CA ASP A 9 -0.48 -11.51 9.08
C ASP A 9 0.82 -10.67 8.95
N ASP A 10 0.94 -9.84 7.92
CA ASP A 10 1.99 -8.82 7.77
C ASP A 10 1.45 -7.47 8.28
N GLU A 11 1.70 -7.15 9.56
CA GLU A 11 1.45 -5.81 10.10
C GLU A 11 2.50 -4.83 9.58
N ILE A 12 2.17 -4.06 8.54
CA ILE A 12 3.06 -3.05 7.98
C ILE A 12 2.67 -1.69 8.55
N ILE A 13 3.29 -1.35 9.67
CA ILE A 13 3.13 -0.05 10.32
C ILE A 13 4.02 0.97 9.61
N VAL A 14 3.54 1.51 8.49
CA VAL A 14 4.22 2.58 7.76
C VAL A 14 3.51 3.90 7.97
N SER A 15 4.27 4.93 8.37
CA SER A 15 3.77 6.31 8.34
C SER A 15 3.68 6.77 6.89
N PHE A 16 2.56 6.48 6.25
CA PHE A 16 2.30 6.85 4.85
C PHE A 16 1.23 7.94 4.76
N GLU A 17 1.34 8.81 3.76
CA GLU A 17 0.35 9.87 3.53
C GLU A 17 -0.94 9.27 2.97
N GLU A 18 -2.07 9.50 3.65
CA GLU A 18 -3.38 8.97 3.23
C GLU A 18 -3.72 9.34 1.79
N ARG A 19 -3.41 10.58 1.38
CA ARG A 19 -3.66 11.06 0.02
C ARG A 19 -2.94 10.20 -1.03
N LYS A 20 -1.65 9.94 -0.82
CA LYS A 20 -0.86 9.07 -1.70
C LYS A 20 -1.38 7.65 -1.72
N PHE A 21 -1.86 7.15 -0.57
CA PHE A 21 -2.40 5.78 -0.50
C PHE A 21 -3.66 5.65 -1.34
N ARG A 22 -4.59 6.61 -1.23
CA ARG A 22 -5.80 6.63 -2.05
C ARG A 22 -5.50 6.73 -3.53
N GLU A 23 -4.50 7.54 -3.92
CA GLU A 23 -4.07 7.65 -5.31
C GLU A 23 -3.48 6.34 -5.84
N LEU A 24 -2.61 5.68 -5.07
CA LEU A 24 -2.06 4.38 -5.44
C LEU A 24 -3.14 3.30 -5.52
N LEU A 25 -4.03 3.24 -4.52
CA LEU A 25 -5.14 2.28 -4.50
C LEU A 25 -6.05 2.47 -5.70
N LYS A 26 -6.41 3.71 -6.03
CA LYS A 26 -7.23 3.98 -7.23
C LYS A 26 -6.52 3.53 -8.50
N LYS A 27 -5.23 3.87 -8.65
CA LYS A 27 -4.43 3.50 -9.82
C LYS A 27 -4.35 1.98 -10.00
N PHE A 28 -4.06 1.24 -8.93
CA PHE A 28 -3.95 -0.22 -9.01
C PHE A 28 -5.30 -0.91 -9.17
N MET A 29 -6.36 -0.36 -8.58
CA MET A 29 -7.73 -0.83 -8.82
C MET A 29 -8.13 -0.64 -10.29
N GLU A 30 -7.76 0.47 -10.93
CA GLU A 30 -8.01 0.67 -12.37
C GLU A 30 -7.16 -0.26 -13.25
N GLU A 31 -5.94 -0.59 -12.83
CA GLU A 31 -5.00 -1.45 -13.59
C GLU A 31 -5.32 -2.95 -13.47
N TYR A 32 -5.62 -3.42 -12.27
CA TYR A 32 -5.81 -4.84 -11.99
C TYR A 32 -7.26 -5.26 -11.87
N ASN A 33 -8.18 -4.30 -11.62
CA ASN A 33 -9.58 -4.55 -11.30
C ASN A 33 -9.76 -5.62 -10.19
N ASP A 34 -8.79 -5.71 -9.28
CA ASP A 34 -8.70 -6.69 -8.20
C ASP A 34 -8.13 -5.99 -6.96
N ILE A 35 -8.89 -6.02 -5.87
CA ILE A 35 -8.54 -5.31 -4.65
C ILE A 35 -7.39 -5.98 -3.90
N ASP A 36 -7.37 -7.32 -3.80
CA ASP A 36 -6.29 -8.06 -3.13
C ASP A 36 -4.96 -7.79 -3.84
N LYS A 37 -4.93 -7.91 -5.17
CA LYS A 37 -3.73 -7.65 -5.97
C LYS A 37 -3.27 -6.19 -5.89
N SER A 38 -4.22 -5.25 -5.81
CA SER A 38 -3.91 -3.83 -5.61
C SER A 38 -3.23 -3.59 -4.27
N PHE A 39 -3.73 -4.22 -3.20
CA PHE A 39 -3.10 -4.12 -1.88
C PHE A 39 -1.71 -4.77 -1.85
N GLU A 40 -1.51 -5.93 -2.49
CA GLU A 40 -0.20 -6.58 -2.58
C GLU A 40 0.86 -5.70 -3.26
N GLU A 41 0.53 -5.07 -4.38
CA GLU A 41 1.47 -4.19 -5.09
C GLU A 41 1.78 -2.91 -4.29
N ILE A 42 0.80 -2.35 -3.58
CA ILE A 42 1.03 -1.23 -2.65
C ILE A 42 1.99 -1.65 -1.52
N ILE A 43 1.74 -2.81 -0.90
CA ILE A 43 2.59 -3.35 0.16
C ILE A 43 4.04 -3.54 -0.33
N LYS A 44 4.20 -4.10 -1.52
CA LYS A 44 5.51 -4.32 -2.16
C LYS A 44 6.24 -3.01 -2.43
N LEU A 45 5.54 -1.97 -2.88
CA LEU A 45 6.10 -0.62 -3.03
C LEU A 45 6.54 -0.03 -1.70
N LEU A 46 5.72 -0.17 -0.65
CA LEU A 46 6.03 0.34 0.68
C LEU A 46 7.22 -0.40 1.30
N LYS A 47 7.29 -1.74 1.16
CA LYS A 47 8.45 -2.55 1.58
C LYS A 47 9.74 -2.13 0.86
N LYS A 48 9.69 -1.87 -0.45
CA LYS A 48 10.85 -1.36 -1.21
C LYS A 48 11.34 0.01 -0.71
N GLN A 49 10.43 0.93 -0.40
CA GLN A 49 10.81 2.24 0.15
C GLN A 49 11.45 2.13 1.53
N LEU A 50 11.00 1.18 2.37
CA LEU A 50 11.62 0.91 3.68
C LEU A 50 13.05 0.36 3.55
N LEU A 51 13.30 -0.52 2.57
CA LEU A 51 14.62 -1.15 2.33
C LEU A 51 15.68 -0.21 1.74
N THR A 52 15.28 0.92 1.15
CA THR A 52 16.20 1.85 0.46
C THR A 52 16.58 3.05 1.34
N LYS A 53 16.37 2.98 2.65
CA LYS A 53 16.57 4.09 3.60
C LYS A 53 17.58 3.69 4.68
#